data_AF-A0A1W9RJJ6-F1
#
_entry.id   AF-A0A1W9RJJ6-F1
#
_cell.length_a   1.000
_cell.length_b   1.000
_cell.length_c   1.000
_cell.angle_alpha   90.00
_cell.angle_beta   90.00
_cell.angle_gamma   90.00
#
_symmetry.space_group_name_H-M   'P 1'
#
loop_
_entity.id
_entity.type
_entity.pdbx_description
1 polymer ?
#
loop_
_entity_poly.entity_id
_entity_poly.type
_entity_poly.pdbx_seq_one_letter_code
_entity_poly.pdbx_strand_id
1 'polypeptide(L)'
;MKKPKLRELKEAVRALIKGPYTTKFPKVPATVPEHFRGVPTYVPDECVGCGACAQVCPAGAIRVVDEYNEEKGRVMRHIERNWGNCIFCSQCFVYCITGKGIILDKDFERSTTDPRDLIDAHDKELLFCEKCGSPITAVDHVRWMMNKLGELAYANQTFMVTRMGDLKLVEETAPRDDRDLERSDFIRILCPNCRASYILSDEWGES
;
A
#
# COMPACT_ATOMS: atom_id res chain seq x y z
N MET A 1 -20.60 -61.95 3.31
CA MET A 1 -20.53 -60.58 3.87
C MET A 1 -20.87 -60.63 5.35
N LYS A 2 -20.01 -60.13 6.24
CA LYS A 2 -20.31 -60.04 7.68
C LYS A 2 -21.43 -59.01 7.88
N LYS A 3 -22.50 -59.37 8.59
CA LYS A 3 -23.59 -58.43 8.90
C LYS A 3 -23.04 -57.27 9.73
N PRO A 4 -23.52 -56.03 9.50
CA PRO A 4 -23.11 -54.88 10.30
C PRO A 4 -23.44 -55.13 11.77
N LYS A 5 -22.55 -54.68 12.67
CA LYS A 5 -22.76 -54.82 14.11
C LYS A 5 -23.98 -53.98 14.52
N LEU A 6 -24.70 -54.39 15.57
CA LEU A 6 -25.88 -53.66 16.07
C LEU A 6 -25.60 -52.17 16.35
N ARG A 7 -24.36 -51.85 16.74
CA ARG A 7 -23.87 -50.48 16.94
C ARG A 7 -23.87 -49.64 15.64
N GLU A 8 -23.49 -50.23 14.52
CA GLU A 8 -23.46 -49.55 13.21
C GLU A 8 -24.88 -49.25 12.72
N LEU A 9 -25.83 -50.18 12.94
CA LEU A 9 -27.25 -49.95 12.66
C LEU A 9 -27.81 -48.79 13.51
N LYS A 10 -27.46 -48.74 14.79
CA LYS A 10 -27.89 -47.68 15.70
C LYS A 10 -27.39 -46.30 15.26
N GLU A 11 -26.13 -46.19 14.85
CA GLU A 11 -25.59 -44.93 14.33
C GLU A 11 -26.17 -44.56 12.97
N ALA A 12 -26.46 -45.53 12.10
CA ALA A 12 -27.14 -45.29 10.83
C ALA A 12 -28.55 -44.70 11.03
N VAL A 13 -29.33 -45.23 11.97
CA VAL A 13 -30.65 -44.70 12.32
C VAL A 13 -30.54 -43.28 12.92
N ARG A 14 -29.56 -43.03 13.79
CA ARG A 14 -29.31 -41.69 14.36
C ARG A 14 -28.94 -40.67 13.30
N ALA A 15 -28.09 -41.04 12.34
CA ALA A 15 -27.70 -40.18 11.24
C ALA A 15 -28.88 -39.84 10.33
N LEU A 16 -29.76 -40.82 10.05
CA LEU A 16 -30.97 -40.59 9.25
C LEU A 16 -31.91 -39.56 9.90
N ILE A 17 -32.07 -39.59 11.23
CA ILE A 17 -32.92 -38.65 11.97
C ILE A 17 -32.29 -37.25 12.05
N LYS A 18 -30.98 -37.15 12.32
CA LYS A 18 -30.29 -35.85 12.44
C LYS A 18 -30.11 -35.13 11.09
N GLY A 19 -30.14 -35.87 9.99
CA GLY A 19 -29.91 -35.32 8.66
C GLY A 19 -28.43 -35.04 8.38
N PRO A 20 -28.12 -34.52 7.17
CA PRO A 20 -26.75 -34.28 6.75
C PRO A 20 -26.15 -33.06 7.46
N TYR A 21 -24.85 -33.13 7.79
CA TYR A 21 -24.09 -32.01 8.36
C TYR A 21 -23.69 -30.94 7.30
N THR A 22 -24.01 -31.17 6.03
CA THR A 22 -23.61 -30.30 4.93
C THR A 22 -24.37 -28.97 4.94
N THR A 23 -23.69 -27.88 4.64
CA THR A 23 -24.32 -26.59 4.36
C THR A 23 -24.97 -26.58 2.97
N LYS A 24 -25.85 -25.61 2.72
CA LYS A 24 -26.54 -25.45 1.41
C LYS A 24 -25.71 -24.62 0.41
N PHE A 25 -24.39 -24.72 0.45
CA PHE A 25 -23.52 -24.03 -0.52
C PHE A 25 -23.78 -24.55 -1.94
N PRO A 26 -23.86 -23.71 -2.99
CA PRO A 26 -23.68 -22.25 -3.02
C PRO A 26 -24.97 -21.43 -2.81
N LYS A 27 -26.13 -22.06 -2.57
CA LYS A 27 -27.42 -21.36 -2.39
C LYS A 27 -27.48 -20.49 -1.12
N VAL A 28 -26.72 -20.87 -0.09
CA VAL A 28 -26.53 -20.08 1.14
C VAL A 28 -25.04 -19.84 1.32
N PRO A 29 -24.57 -18.59 1.48
CA PRO A 29 -23.16 -18.28 1.73
C PRO A 29 -22.64 -19.00 2.97
N ALA A 30 -21.36 -19.36 2.95
CA ALA A 30 -20.70 -19.90 4.13
C ALA A 30 -20.59 -18.83 5.23
N THR A 31 -20.84 -19.23 6.47
CA THR A 31 -20.60 -18.35 7.63
C THR A 31 -19.10 -18.27 7.90
N VAL A 32 -18.49 -17.14 7.57
CA VAL A 32 -17.07 -16.89 7.86
C VAL A 32 -16.88 -16.20 9.22
N PRO A 33 -15.82 -16.54 9.97
CA PRO A 33 -15.51 -15.86 11.23
C PRO A 33 -15.10 -14.40 11.00
N GLU A 34 -15.16 -13.57 12.05
CA GLU A 34 -14.86 -12.14 11.95
C GLU A 34 -13.41 -11.84 11.55
N HIS A 35 -12.44 -12.55 12.13
CA HIS A 35 -11.02 -12.40 11.83
C HIS A 35 -10.52 -13.36 10.75
N PHE A 36 -11.40 -13.70 9.80
CA PHE A 36 -11.03 -14.52 8.66
C PHE A 36 -9.98 -13.80 7.82
N ARG A 37 -8.90 -14.50 7.47
CA ARG A 37 -7.87 -14.02 6.54
C ARG A 37 -8.34 -14.26 5.12
N GLY A 38 -9.34 -13.49 4.70
CA GLY A 38 -9.81 -13.55 3.33
C GLY A 38 -8.91 -12.76 2.39
N VAL A 39 -9.51 -12.36 1.29
CA VAL A 39 -8.86 -11.62 0.23
C VAL A 39 -8.37 -10.25 0.74
N PRO A 40 -7.06 -9.96 0.70
CA PRO A 40 -6.58 -8.62 0.97
C PRO A 40 -6.89 -7.74 -0.25
N THR A 41 -7.54 -6.60 -0.09
CA THR A 41 -7.93 -5.69 -1.18
C THR A 41 -7.30 -4.32 -0.96
N TYR A 42 -6.71 -3.74 -2.00
CA TYR A 42 -6.22 -2.36 -1.94
C TYR A 42 -7.38 -1.39 -1.92
N VAL A 43 -7.26 -0.38 -1.06
CA VAL A 43 -8.13 0.81 -1.09
C VAL A 43 -7.26 1.95 -1.62
N PRO A 44 -7.28 2.25 -2.94
CA PRO A 44 -6.32 3.17 -3.54
C PRO A 44 -6.29 4.54 -2.85
N ASP A 45 -7.44 5.09 -2.47
CA ASP A 45 -7.54 6.41 -1.83
C ASP A 45 -6.93 6.46 -0.41
N GLU A 46 -6.91 5.32 0.30
CA GLU A 46 -6.35 5.19 1.66
C GLU A 46 -4.90 4.66 1.65
N CYS A 47 -4.46 4.13 0.51
CA CYS A 47 -3.08 3.74 0.29
C CYS A 47 -2.23 4.98 0.05
N VAL A 48 -1.10 5.07 0.74
CA VAL A 48 -0.18 6.22 0.61
C VAL A 48 1.09 5.89 -0.18
N GLY A 49 1.21 4.68 -0.72
CA GLY A 49 2.36 4.28 -1.54
C GLY A 49 3.70 4.17 -0.80
N CYS A 50 3.68 3.88 0.50
CA CYS A 50 4.89 3.78 1.33
C CYS A 50 5.77 2.54 1.03
N GLY A 51 5.21 1.50 0.40
CA GLY A 51 5.94 0.27 0.07
C GLY A 51 6.19 -0.68 1.25
N ALA A 52 5.73 -0.37 2.46
CA ALA A 52 5.89 -1.24 3.64
C ALA A 52 5.29 -2.64 3.41
N CYS A 53 4.14 -2.72 2.71
CA CYS A 53 3.49 -3.98 2.39
C CYS A 53 4.36 -4.92 1.53
N ALA A 54 5.18 -4.38 0.63
CA ALA A 54 6.11 -5.16 -0.18
C ALA A 54 7.26 -5.71 0.67
N GLN A 55 7.80 -4.89 1.57
CA GLN A 55 8.92 -5.27 2.45
C GLN A 55 8.56 -6.39 3.42
N VAL A 56 7.33 -6.40 3.94
CA VAL A 56 6.87 -7.43 4.90
C VAL A 56 6.32 -8.68 4.22
N CYS A 57 6.20 -8.70 2.89
CA CYS A 57 5.61 -9.81 2.18
C CYS A 57 6.58 -11.01 2.14
N PRO A 58 6.30 -12.12 2.86
CA PRO A 58 7.24 -13.24 2.91
C PRO A 58 7.36 -13.99 1.58
N ALA A 59 6.35 -13.88 0.71
CA ALA A 59 6.31 -14.56 -0.59
C ALA A 59 6.81 -13.67 -1.74
N GLY A 60 7.15 -12.40 -1.49
CA GLY A 60 7.50 -11.45 -2.55
C GLY A 60 6.37 -11.21 -3.56
N ALA A 61 5.11 -11.37 -3.13
CA ALA A 61 3.93 -11.26 -3.99
C ALA A 61 3.56 -9.82 -4.36
N ILE A 62 4.16 -8.82 -3.69
CA ILE A 62 3.90 -7.39 -3.92
C ILE A 62 5.17 -6.75 -4.46
N ARG A 63 5.06 -6.08 -5.60
CA ARG A 63 6.13 -5.35 -6.27
C ARG A 63 5.81 -3.85 -6.21
N VAL A 64 6.80 -3.06 -5.83
CA VAL A 64 6.72 -1.58 -5.82
C VAL A 64 7.87 -1.09 -6.67
N VAL A 65 7.56 -0.38 -7.76
CA VAL A 65 8.55 0.20 -8.66
C VAL A 65 8.15 1.61 -9.03
N ASP A 66 9.14 2.46 -9.31
CA ASP A 66 8.90 3.80 -9.82
C ASP A 66 9.18 3.76 -11.34
N GLU A 67 8.14 3.89 -12.16
CA GLU A 67 8.21 3.72 -13.62
C GLU A 67 7.44 4.81 -14.37
N TYR A 68 7.82 5.06 -15.63
CA TYR A 68 7.17 6.08 -16.45
C TYR A 68 5.79 5.61 -16.88
N ASN A 69 4.75 6.35 -16.50
CA ASN A 69 3.39 6.09 -16.93
C ASN A 69 3.10 6.98 -18.16
N GLU A 70 2.87 6.35 -19.32
CA GLU A 70 2.62 7.05 -20.59
C GLU A 70 1.35 7.92 -20.56
N GLU A 71 0.27 7.43 -19.93
CA GLU A 71 -1.01 8.14 -19.85
C GLU A 71 -0.92 9.42 -19.02
N LYS A 72 -0.12 9.39 -17.95
CA LYS A 72 0.12 10.55 -17.07
C LYS A 72 1.30 11.41 -17.52
N GLY A 73 2.09 10.94 -18.49
CA GLY A 73 3.26 11.66 -19.01
C GLY A 73 4.37 11.89 -17.98
N ARG A 74 4.44 11.09 -16.92
CA ARG A 74 5.43 11.24 -15.85
C ARG A 74 5.71 9.94 -15.09
N VAL A 75 6.78 9.93 -14.31
CA VAL A 75 7.14 8.79 -13.45
C VAL A 75 6.19 8.72 -12.26
N MET A 76 5.60 7.54 -12.08
CA MET A 76 4.65 7.21 -11.02
C MET A 76 5.17 5.99 -10.25
N ARG A 77 4.76 5.85 -9.00
CA ARG A 77 4.98 4.64 -8.22
C ARG A 77 3.92 3.62 -8.56
N HIS A 78 4.31 2.57 -9.27
CA HIS A 78 3.48 1.44 -9.59
C HIS A 78 3.55 0.39 -8.49
N ILE A 79 2.40 0.02 -7.92
CA ILE A 79 2.28 -0.99 -6.88
C ILE A 79 1.43 -2.12 -7.42
N GLU A 80 2.07 -3.26 -7.67
CA GLU A 80 1.45 -4.46 -8.19
C GLU A 80 1.44 -5.55 -7.12
N ARG A 81 0.39 -6.35 -7.09
CA ARG A 81 0.36 -7.59 -6.31
C ARG A 81 -0.15 -8.74 -7.16
N ASN A 82 0.58 -9.85 -7.08
CA ASN A 82 0.25 -11.10 -7.74
C ASN A 82 -0.27 -12.12 -6.73
N TRP A 83 -1.52 -12.53 -6.92
CA TRP A 83 -2.24 -13.38 -5.96
C TRP A 83 -1.90 -14.85 -6.17
N GLY A 84 -1.40 -15.23 -7.34
CA GLY A 84 -0.84 -16.56 -7.59
C GLY A 84 0.37 -16.85 -6.71
N ASN A 85 1.12 -15.81 -6.29
CA ASN A 85 2.25 -15.94 -5.37
C ASN A 85 1.85 -15.67 -3.90
N CYS A 86 0.67 -15.11 -3.66
CA CYS A 86 0.25 -14.71 -2.31
C CYS A 86 -0.10 -15.93 -1.45
N ILE A 87 0.48 -15.99 -0.24
CA ILE A 87 0.18 -17.05 0.73
C ILE A 87 -0.93 -16.68 1.74
N PHE A 88 -1.65 -15.57 1.51
CA PHE A 88 -2.76 -15.08 2.35
C PHE A 88 -2.41 -14.94 3.85
N CYS A 89 -1.15 -14.62 4.16
CA CYS A 89 -0.68 -14.48 5.55
C CYS A 89 -1.18 -13.22 6.28
N SER A 90 -1.73 -12.24 5.53
CA SER A 90 -2.24 -10.95 6.02
C SER A 90 -1.21 -10.00 6.66
N GLN A 91 0.10 -10.24 6.47
CA GLN A 91 1.14 -9.34 7.00
C GLN A 91 1.07 -7.92 6.38
N CYS A 92 0.71 -7.82 5.11
CA CYS A 92 0.52 -6.54 4.43
C CYS A 92 -0.60 -5.69 5.05
N PHE A 93 -1.66 -6.31 5.55
CA PHE A 93 -2.73 -5.65 6.30
C PHE A 93 -2.22 -5.17 7.67
N VAL A 94 -1.55 -6.05 8.42
CA VAL A 94 -1.06 -5.77 9.78
C VAL A 94 -0.04 -4.61 9.79
N TYR A 95 0.86 -4.55 8.81
CA TYR A 95 1.92 -3.54 8.75
C TYR A 95 1.56 -2.35 7.83
N CYS A 96 0.31 -2.23 7.39
CA CYS A 96 -0.12 -1.06 6.67
C CYS A 96 -0.06 0.16 7.60
N ILE A 97 0.80 1.14 7.29
CA ILE A 97 1.00 2.31 8.16
C ILE A 97 -0.25 3.17 8.32
N THR A 98 -1.17 3.13 7.36
CA THR A 98 -2.46 3.84 7.42
C THR A 98 -3.54 3.03 8.13
N GLY A 99 -3.36 1.71 8.27
CA GLY A 99 -4.36 0.78 8.78
C GLY A 99 -5.61 0.59 7.89
N LYS A 100 -5.69 1.32 6.77
CA LYS A 100 -6.86 1.35 5.87
C LYS A 100 -6.53 1.15 4.40
N GLY A 101 -5.26 1.31 4.00
CA GLY A 101 -4.85 1.17 2.60
C GLY A 101 -4.96 -0.26 2.06
N ILE A 102 -5.05 -1.25 2.95
CA ILE A 102 -5.41 -2.63 2.64
C ILE A 102 -6.49 -3.05 3.62
N ILE A 103 -7.56 -3.67 3.12
CA ILE A 103 -8.61 -4.28 3.93
C ILE A 103 -8.63 -5.79 3.70
N LEU A 104 -9.01 -6.56 4.71
CA LEU A 104 -9.24 -8.00 4.57
C LEU A 104 -10.73 -8.22 4.35
N ASP A 105 -11.09 -8.58 3.12
CA ASP A 105 -12.45 -8.94 2.79
C ASP A 105 -12.79 -10.31 3.36
N LYS A 106 -14.09 -10.52 3.59
CA LYS A 106 -14.64 -11.84 3.95
C LYS A 106 -14.74 -12.79 2.75
N ASP A 107 -14.37 -12.30 1.58
CA ASP A 107 -14.36 -13.06 0.35
C ASP A 107 -13.21 -14.09 0.33
N PHE A 108 -13.54 -15.29 -0.12
CA PHE A 108 -12.62 -16.40 -0.36
C PHE A 108 -12.79 -16.99 -1.77
N GLU A 109 -13.76 -16.52 -2.54
CA GLU A 109 -14.19 -17.10 -3.81
C GLU A 109 -13.48 -16.41 -4.99
N ARG A 110 -12.15 -16.47 -5.02
CA ARG A 110 -11.35 -15.82 -6.06
C ARG A 110 -10.62 -16.78 -7.00
N SER A 111 -11.35 -17.77 -7.47
CA SER A 111 -10.91 -18.57 -8.61
C SER A 111 -11.13 -17.78 -9.90
N THR A 112 -10.10 -17.70 -10.75
CA THR A 112 -10.20 -17.21 -12.12
C THR A 112 -9.71 -18.28 -13.10
N THR A 113 -10.18 -18.19 -14.34
CA THR A 113 -9.66 -18.99 -15.46
C THR A 113 -8.45 -18.34 -16.13
N ASP A 114 -8.28 -17.03 -16.01
CA ASP A 114 -7.16 -16.29 -16.60
C ASP A 114 -6.17 -15.86 -15.50
N PRO A 115 -4.91 -16.29 -15.54
CA PRO A 115 -3.89 -15.90 -14.57
C PRO A 115 -3.69 -14.38 -14.45
N ARG A 116 -4.02 -13.60 -15.48
CA ARG A 116 -3.87 -12.13 -15.48
C ARG A 116 -4.82 -11.46 -14.49
N ASP A 117 -5.97 -12.06 -14.20
CA ASP A 117 -6.94 -11.51 -13.24
C ASP A 117 -6.48 -11.68 -11.78
N LEU A 118 -5.41 -12.44 -11.54
CA LEU A 118 -4.77 -12.58 -10.24
C LEU A 118 -3.82 -11.41 -9.93
N ILE A 119 -3.66 -10.48 -10.86
CA ILE A 119 -2.80 -9.32 -10.68
C ILE A 119 -3.68 -8.10 -10.44
N ASP A 120 -3.42 -7.39 -9.34
CA ASP A 120 -4.01 -6.09 -9.10
C ASP A 120 -2.94 -5.03 -8.89
N ALA A 121 -3.17 -3.85 -9.46
CA ALA A 121 -2.21 -2.77 -9.42
C ALA A 121 -2.88 -1.41 -9.26
N HIS A 122 -2.14 -0.46 -8.69
CA HIS A 122 -2.53 0.94 -8.65
C HIS A 122 -1.29 1.82 -8.62
N ASP A 123 -1.43 3.03 -9.15
CA ASP A 123 -0.34 3.99 -9.27
C ASP A 123 -0.47 5.11 -8.24
N LYS A 124 0.68 5.61 -7.81
CA LYS A 124 0.79 6.75 -6.89
C LYS A 124 1.72 7.82 -7.43
N GLU A 125 1.28 9.06 -7.26
CA GLU A 125 2.05 10.23 -7.65
C GLU A 125 3.30 10.36 -6.78
N LEU A 126 4.44 10.63 -7.42
CA LEU A 126 5.72 10.85 -6.75
C LEU A 126 6.02 12.33 -6.59
N LEU A 127 6.59 12.67 -5.44
CA LEU A 127 7.20 13.96 -5.17
C LEU A 127 8.68 13.89 -5.53
N PHE A 128 9.17 14.85 -6.31
CA PHE A 128 10.56 14.90 -6.78
C PHE A 128 11.33 16.03 -6.12
N CYS A 129 12.65 15.85 -6.04
CA CYS A 129 13.57 16.92 -5.65
C CYS A 129 13.62 18.02 -6.73
N GLU A 130 13.54 19.29 -6.31
CA GLU A 130 13.66 20.45 -7.19
C GLU A 130 15.11 20.75 -7.61
N LYS A 131 16.12 20.14 -6.96
CA LYS A 131 17.52 20.23 -7.41
C LYS A 131 17.88 19.07 -8.34
N CYS A 132 18.09 17.87 -7.77
CA CYS A 132 18.63 16.73 -8.52
C CYS A 132 17.58 15.89 -9.26
N GLY A 133 16.29 16.15 -9.06
CA GLY A 133 15.22 15.40 -9.70
C GLY A 133 14.98 13.98 -9.21
N SER A 134 15.68 13.51 -8.19
CA SER A 134 15.44 12.20 -7.59
C SER A 134 14.02 12.11 -7.00
N PRO A 135 13.31 10.96 -7.13
CA PRO A 135 12.07 10.73 -6.40
C PRO A 135 12.34 10.72 -4.89
N ILE A 136 11.52 11.45 -4.14
CA ILE A 136 11.60 11.49 -2.67
C ILE A 136 10.69 10.40 -2.10
N THR A 137 9.40 10.51 -2.36
CA THR A 137 8.37 9.55 -1.92
C THR A 137 7.04 9.86 -2.64
N ALA A 138 5.97 9.13 -2.34
CA ALA A 138 4.65 9.43 -2.90
C ALA A 138 4.04 10.70 -2.26
N VAL A 139 3.32 11.51 -3.05
CA VAL A 139 2.67 12.74 -2.54
C VAL A 139 1.68 12.42 -1.42
N ASP A 140 0.91 11.33 -1.56
CA ASP A 140 -0.03 10.88 -0.53
C ASP A 140 0.68 10.49 0.78
N HIS A 141 1.92 9.97 0.69
CA HIS A 141 2.73 9.66 1.87
C HIS A 141 3.15 10.93 2.60
N VAL A 142 3.57 11.96 1.86
CA VAL A 142 3.92 13.27 2.43
C VAL A 142 2.70 13.88 3.12
N ARG A 143 1.54 13.90 2.44
CA ARG A 143 0.28 14.39 3.02
C ARG A 143 -0.11 13.63 4.28
N TRP A 144 0.01 12.31 4.27
CA TRP A 144 -0.28 11.48 5.44
C TRP A 144 0.66 11.80 6.61
N MET A 145 1.96 11.92 6.37
CA MET A 145 2.95 12.30 7.38
C MET A 145 2.65 13.67 7.97
N MET A 146 2.36 14.65 7.11
CA MET A 146 2.02 16.02 7.52
C MET A 146 0.79 16.04 8.41
N ASN A 147 -0.28 15.35 8.02
CA ASN A 147 -1.51 15.27 8.81
C ASN A 147 -1.28 14.54 10.14
N LYS A 148 -0.38 13.55 10.18
CA LYS A 148 -0.03 12.83 11.40
C LYS A 148 0.84 13.65 12.35
N LEU A 149 1.72 14.50 11.82
CA LEU A 149 2.63 15.36 12.59
C LEU A 149 2.00 16.68 13.04
N GLY A 150 0.91 17.12 12.39
CA GLY A 150 0.24 18.38 12.73
C GLY A 150 1.16 19.58 12.59
N GLU A 151 1.24 20.40 13.63
CA GLU A 151 2.10 21.59 13.70
C GLU A 151 3.60 21.27 13.58
N LEU A 152 4.04 20.09 14.00
CA LEU A 152 5.44 19.67 13.87
C LEU A 152 5.87 19.51 12.41
N ALA A 153 4.92 19.36 11.48
CA ALA A 153 5.20 19.29 10.06
C ALA A 153 5.91 20.57 9.56
N TYR A 154 5.63 21.73 10.15
CA TYR A 154 6.24 23.01 9.76
C TYR A 154 7.74 23.12 10.08
N ALA A 155 8.28 22.23 10.94
CA ALA A 155 9.71 22.17 11.19
C ALA A 155 10.51 21.61 10.00
N ASN A 156 9.85 20.91 9.07
CA ASN A 156 10.45 20.39 7.85
C ASN A 156 10.00 21.22 6.65
N GLN A 157 10.94 21.80 5.90
CA GLN A 157 10.58 22.70 4.79
C GLN A 157 9.83 21.97 3.67
N THR A 158 10.13 20.70 3.38
CA THR A 158 9.40 19.94 2.36
C THR A 158 7.92 19.80 2.74
N PHE A 159 7.64 19.52 4.01
CA PHE A 159 6.27 19.46 4.53
C PHE A 159 5.58 20.81 4.55
N MET A 160 6.30 21.85 4.98
CA MET A 160 5.78 23.22 5.00
C MET A 160 5.39 23.70 3.60
N VAL A 161 6.27 23.54 2.60
CA VAL A 161 6.02 23.94 1.21
C VAL A 161 4.89 23.12 0.59
N THR A 162 4.87 21.81 0.83
CA THR A 162 3.77 20.95 0.36
C THR A 162 2.43 21.38 0.96
N ARG A 163 2.39 21.76 2.25
CA ARG A 163 1.19 22.28 2.92
C ARG A 163 0.71 23.59 2.32
N MET A 164 1.65 24.50 2.03
CA MET A 164 1.33 25.77 1.39
C MET A 164 0.79 25.57 -0.03
N GLY A 165 1.31 24.60 -0.79
CA GLY A 165 0.79 24.18 -2.08
C GLY A 165 -0.65 23.63 -1.98
N ASP A 166 -0.93 22.76 -1.01
CA ASP A 166 -2.30 22.26 -0.77
C ASP A 166 -3.27 23.40 -0.42
N LEU A 167 -2.80 24.46 0.26
CA LEU A 167 -3.56 25.67 0.56
C LEU A 167 -3.62 26.69 -0.60
N LYS A 168 -2.98 26.39 -1.74
CA LYS A 168 -2.86 27.29 -2.90
C LYS A 168 -2.21 28.63 -2.56
N LEU A 169 -1.27 28.62 -1.61
CA LEU A 169 -0.48 29.80 -1.23
C LEU A 169 0.84 29.89 -2.01
N VAL A 170 1.24 28.80 -2.66
CA VAL A 170 2.43 28.72 -3.51
C VAL A 170 1.97 28.09 -4.82
N GLU A 171 2.16 28.81 -5.92
CA GLU A 171 1.62 28.44 -7.24
C GLU A 171 2.62 27.68 -8.12
N GLU A 172 3.93 27.80 -7.89
CA GLU A 172 4.95 27.21 -8.77
C GLU A 172 6.05 26.50 -7.98
N THR A 173 6.34 25.26 -8.39
CA THR A 173 7.62 24.59 -8.08
C THR A 173 8.74 25.38 -8.73
N ALA A 174 9.79 25.69 -7.98
CA ALA A 174 10.95 26.37 -8.56
C ALA A 174 11.51 25.53 -9.72
N PRO A 175 11.83 26.14 -10.88
CA PRO A 175 12.43 25.40 -11.97
C PRO A 175 13.74 24.77 -11.50
N ARG A 176 14.00 23.56 -11.99
CA ARG A 176 15.29 22.91 -11.74
C ARG A 176 16.38 23.73 -12.41
N ASP A 177 17.41 24.05 -11.65
CA ASP A 177 18.59 24.75 -12.11
C ASP A 177 19.84 23.98 -11.67
N ASP A 178 20.93 24.16 -12.41
CA ASP A 178 22.21 23.48 -12.14
C ASP A 178 23.11 24.30 -11.20
N ARG A 179 22.62 25.42 -10.67
CA ARG A 179 23.36 26.24 -9.71
C ARG A 179 23.45 25.56 -8.36
N ASP A 180 24.43 25.98 -7.59
CA ASP A 180 24.52 25.57 -6.18
C ASP A 180 23.34 26.12 -5.39
N LEU A 181 22.96 25.37 -4.33
CA LEU A 181 21.85 25.78 -3.47
C LEU A 181 22.30 26.96 -2.63
N GLU A 182 21.55 28.05 -2.71
CA GLU A 182 21.76 29.21 -1.85
C GLU A 182 20.79 29.19 -0.67
N ARG A 183 20.98 30.13 0.27
CA ARG A 183 20.15 30.24 1.46
C ARG A 183 18.66 30.41 1.17
N SER A 184 18.32 31.06 0.07
CA SER A 184 16.93 31.19 -0.42
C SER A 184 16.31 29.85 -0.80
N ASP A 185 17.11 28.87 -1.21
CA ASP A 185 16.64 27.57 -1.70
C ASP A 185 16.36 26.58 -0.57
N PHE A 186 16.58 26.97 0.69
CA PHE A 186 16.23 26.14 1.84
C PHE A 186 14.72 25.81 1.91
N ILE A 187 13.89 26.70 1.34
CA ILE A 187 12.43 26.58 1.25
C ILE A 187 12.01 25.85 -0.04
N ARG A 188 12.92 25.14 -0.71
CA ARG A 188 12.58 24.24 -1.83
C ARG A 188 12.22 22.83 -1.37
N ILE A 189 11.53 22.09 -2.24
CA ILE A 189 11.30 20.65 -2.06
C ILE A 189 12.59 19.90 -2.41
N LEU A 190 13.36 19.56 -1.38
CA LEU A 190 14.66 18.90 -1.52
C LEU A 190 14.63 17.46 -0.96
N CYS A 191 15.32 16.54 -1.64
CA CYS A 191 15.59 15.21 -1.08
C CYS A 191 16.56 15.29 0.11
N PRO A 192 16.64 14.26 0.97
CA PRO A 192 17.51 14.27 2.15
C PRO A 192 18.97 14.57 1.83
N ASN A 193 19.48 14.06 0.70
CA ASN A 193 20.88 14.26 0.29
C ASN A 193 21.14 15.71 -0.15
N CYS A 194 20.29 16.30 -1.00
CA CYS A 194 20.45 17.70 -1.42
C CYS A 194 20.26 18.67 -0.25
N ARG A 195 19.30 18.38 0.64
CA ARG A 195 19.09 19.18 1.85
C ARG A 195 20.30 19.13 2.79
N ALA A 196 20.84 17.93 3.02
CA ALA A 196 22.03 17.76 3.86
C ALA A 196 23.24 18.46 3.25
N SER A 197 23.48 18.29 1.95
CA SER A 197 24.56 18.98 1.22
C SER A 197 24.46 20.50 1.35
N TYR A 198 23.26 21.08 1.18
CA TYR A 198 23.05 22.51 1.38
C TYR A 198 23.35 22.96 2.82
N ILE A 199 22.83 22.26 3.83
CA ILE A 199 23.05 22.62 5.23
C ILE A 199 24.55 22.62 5.54
N LEU A 200 25.27 21.61 5.06
CA LEU A 200 26.71 21.52 5.25
C LEU A 200 27.44 22.68 4.54
N SER A 201 27.07 23.02 3.31
CA SER A 201 27.70 24.14 2.59
C SER A 201 27.39 25.51 3.22
N ASP A 202 26.18 25.74 3.74
CA ASP A 202 25.79 27.01 4.38
C ASP A 202 26.46 27.18 5.75
N GLU A 203 26.59 26.11 6.54
CA GLU A 203 27.20 26.16 7.86
C GLU A 203 28.74 26.17 7.83
N TRP A 204 29.35 25.40 6.92
CA TRP A 204 30.79 25.13 6.94
C TRP A 204 31.55 25.74 5.76
N GLY A 205 30.85 26.27 4.75
CA GLY A 205 31.47 26.90 3.57
C GLY A 205 32.17 25.92 2.62
N GLU A 206 31.96 24.62 2.78
CA GLU A 206 32.48 23.59 1.89
C GLU A 206 31.40 23.21 0.86
N SER A 207 31.67 23.54 -0.41
CA SER A 207 30.87 23.15 -1.58
C SER A 207 31.27 21.76 -2.09
#